data_AF-A0A261RYI2-F1
#
_entry.id   AF-A0A261RYI2-F1
#
_cell.length_a   1.000
_cell.length_b   1.000
_cell.length_c   1.000
_cell.angle_alpha   90.00
_cell.angle_beta   90.00
_cell.angle_gamma   90.00
#
_symmetry.space_group_name_H-M   'P 1'
#
loop_
_entity.id
_entity.type
_entity.pdbx_description
1 polymer ?
#
loop_
_entity_poly.entity_id
_entity_poly.type
_entity_poly.pdbx_seq_one_letter_code
_entity_poly.pdbx_strand_id
1 'polypeptide(L)'
;MFPVVFMFLSFGNMLLCLAAALFIPQASAYALCAMLYAAMVATEYRYGIRSPISISLLVLYSGLLLLEFNAAPFRQYVGLIVFAWLSLLTGTLLLGKKPFTTFYSKGRGMRQLHYTVSALWCMTYFLCLLCHALRFPSASFLVTPYLLCIACGLCTIFLHLCWFGKRNSLQPAFSIGDYAFRRICVGSADFDRFCRFYARQIDTRGEGGSAAEVAEAVAKMERELGPHAYIFVAEREGQVVGCIRCIVDRKHRPFPMEEDMGLCFDHLRGFGNLLYVGRLAVDPDFRDRPDVLNGLFKCFVDLALSKDISFVVAEGLPARLPVYRKLGFEPMFPSADPRHSIRMSLGYECHPIYLNFARMVFSQSAESARKYGFSAFVNAYLAERWYKRNALSHILKPPGRWPWRLDLARIRTTL
;
A
#
# COMPACT_ATOMS: atom_id res chain seq x y z
N MET A 1 -5.58 9.05 -6.74
CA MET A 1 -4.27 9.57 -7.18
C MET A 1 -3.95 10.94 -6.59
N PHE A 2 -4.94 11.83 -6.50
CA PHE A 2 -4.75 13.24 -6.15
C PHE A 2 -3.90 13.57 -4.89
N PRO A 3 -4.08 12.91 -3.72
CA PRO A 3 -3.21 13.09 -2.55
C PRO A 3 -1.71 12.88 -2.79
N VAL A 4 -1.37 11.95 -3.68
CA VAL A 4 0.02 11.57 -3.98
C VAL A 4 0.69 12.65 -4.80
N VAL A 5 0.00 13.16 -5.82
CA VAL A 5 0.46 14.26 -6.65
C VAL A 5 0.76 15.48 -5.80
N PHE A 6 -0.13 15.78 -4.85
CA PHE A 6 0.04 16.92 -3.94
C PHE A 6 1.26 16.81 -3.04
N MET A 7 1.59 15.62 -2.54
CA MET A 7 2.81 15.40 -1.78
C MET A 7 4.05 15.79 -2.60
N PHE A 8 4.15 15.29 -3.84
CA PHE A 8 5.27 15.60 -4.73
C PHE A 8 5.28 17.06 -5.21
N LEU A 9 4.11 17.63 -5.50
CA LEU A 9 3.98 19.04 -5.86
C LEU A 9 4.40 19.95 -4.70
N SER A 10 4.09 19.56 -3.46
CA SER A 10 4.55 20.26 -2.25
C SER A 10 6.06 20.20 -2.09
N PHE A 11 6.67 19.03 -2.36
CA PHE A 11 8.12 18.89 -2.38
C PHE A 11 8.80 19.71 -3.47
N GLY A 12 8.29 19.65 -4.70
CA GLY A 12 8.79 20.44 -5.81
C GLY A 12 8.69 21.93 -5.53
N ASN A 13 7.55 22.38 -4.98
CA ASN A 13 7.35 23.76 -4.58
C ASN A 13 8.37 24.21 -3.53
N MET A 14 8.58 23.40 -2.49
CA MET A 14 9.58 23.67 -1.46
C MET A 14 10.98 23.84 -2.08
N LEU A 15 11.41 22.91 -2.95
CA LEU A 15 12.71 22.99 -3.61
C LEU A 15 12.85 24.25 -4.48
N LEU A 16 11.81 24.61 -5.24
CA LEU A 16 11.79 25.83 -6.05
C LEU A 16 11.88 27.10 -5.19
N CYS A 17 11.11 27.17 -4.09
CA CYS A 17 11.17 28.30 -3.16
C CYS A 17 12.56 28.43 -2.51
N LEU A 18 13.17 27.30 -2.15
CA LEU A 18 14.51 27.26 -1.58
C LEU A 18 15.56 27.71 -2.60
N ALA A 19 15.46 27.25 -3.85
CA ALA A 19 16.36 27.67 -4.94
C ALA A 19 16.19 29.16 -5.25
N ALA A 20 14.96 29.66 -5.32
CA ALA A 20 14.69 31.09 -5.53
C ALA A 20 15.35 31.95 -4.45
N ALA A 21 15.25 31.55 -3.18
CA ALA A 21 15.86 32.28 -2.07
C ALA A 21 17.41 32.30 -2.11
N LEU A 22 18.04 31.33 -2.79
CA LEU A 22 19.50 31.24 -2.89
C LEU A 22 20.08 31.93 -4.12
N PHE A 23 19.39 31.86 -5.26
CA PHE A 23 19.97 32.21 -6.56
C PHE A 23 19.37 33.46 -7.20
N ILE A 24 18.29 34.00 -6.64
CA ILE A 24 17.56 35.14 -7.23
C ILE A 24 17.60 36.32 -6.23
N PRO A 25 17.63 37.57 -6.71
CA PRO A 25 17.46 38.76 -5.85
C PRO A 25 16.23 38.65 -4.94
N GLN A 26 16.35 39.11 -3.69
CA GLN A 26 15.38 38.85 -2.62
C GLN A 26 13.94 39.26 -2.96
N ALA A 27 13.72 40.46 -3.51
CA ALA A 27 12.39 40.91 -3.91
C ALA A 27 11.75 39.97 -4.95
N SER A 28 12.51 39.60 -5.98
CA SER A 28 12.06 38.65 -7.01
C SER A 28 11.86 37.24 -6.43
N ALA A 29 12.70 36.81 -5.49
CA ALA A 29 12.55 35.54 -4.80
C ALA A 29 11.25 35.49 -3.97
N TYR A 30 10.94 36.53 -3.19
CA TYR A 30 9.69 36.61 -2.42
C TYR A 30 8.46 36.66 -3.32
N ALA A 31 8.51 37.42 -4.42
CA ALA A 31 7.43 37.46 -5.41
C ALA A 31 7.19 36.08 -6.03
N LEU A 32 8.26 35.38 -6.41
CA LEU A 32 8.17 34.02 -6.95
C LEU A 32 7.61 33.03 -5.92
N CYS A 33 8.10 33.04 -4.68
CA CYS A 33 7.59 32.20 -3.60
C CYS A 33 6.11 32.47 -3.32
N ALA A 34 5.69 33.74 -3.24
CA ALA A 34 4.29 34.11 -3.05
C ALA A 34 3.42 33.62 -4.21
N MET A 35 3.86 33.78 -5.46
CA MET A 35 3.16 33.27 -6.64
C MET A 35 3.01 31.74 -6.59
N LEU A 36 4.08 31.02 -6.26
CA LEU A 36 4.07 29.57 -6.17
C LEU A 36 3.13 29.07 -5.07
N TYR A 37 3.12 29.68 -3.88
CA TYR A 37 2.18 29.33 -2.82
C TYR A 37 0.74 29.78 -3.15
N ALA A 38 0.53 30.85 -3.89
CA ALA A 38 -0.79 31.24 -4.38
C ALA A 38 -1.35 30.18 -5.34
N ALA A 39 -0.53 29.70 -6.29
CA ALA A 39 -0.90 28.60 -7.19
C ALA A 39 -1.20 27.31 -6.42
N MET A 40 -0.38 26.98 -5.40
CA MET A 40 -0.62 25.83 -4.53
C MET A 40 -1.95 25.95 -3.78
N VAL A 41 -2.20 27.08 -3.11
CA VAL A 41 -3.44 27.34 -2.36
C VAL A 41 -4.67 27.29 -3.28
N ALA A 42 -4.60 27.91 -4.47
CA ALA A 42 -5.67 27.84 -5.46
C ALA A 42 -5.96 26.39 -5.89
N THR A 43 -4.90 25.60 -6.09
CA THR A 43 -5.04 24.18 -6.41
C THR A 43 -5.63 23.41 -5.22
N GLU A 44 -5.19 23.65 -3.99
CA GLU A 44 -5.78 22.99 -2.80
C GLU A 44 -7.28 23.26 -2.69
N TYR A 45 -7.70 24.52 -2.85
CA TYR A 45 -9.11 24.92 -2.81
C TYR A 45 -9.95 24.23 -3.89
N ARG A 46 -9.43 24.14 -5.12
CA ARG A 46 -10.11 23.47 -6.24
C ARG A 46 -10.48 22.01 -5.92
N TYR A 47 -9.71 21.36 -5.04
CA TYR A 47 -9.93 19.97 -4.67
C TYR A 47 -10.37 19.79 -3.20
N GLY A 48 -10.88 20.86 -2.57
CA GLY A 48 -11.47 20.80 -1.24
C GLY A 48 -10.46 20.59 -0.09
N ILE A 49 -9.17 20.82 -0.35
CA ILE A 49 -8.12 20.81 0.66
C ILE A 49 -7.93 22.23 1.19
N ARG A 50 -7.71 22.37 2.50
CA ARG A 50 -7.35 23.64 3.13
C ARG A 50 -6.13 23.41 4.01
N SER A 51 -4.92 23.61 3.48
CA SER A 51 -3.69 23.43 4.25
C SER A 51 -3.34 24.71 4.99
N PRO A 52 -3.28 24.69 6.34
CA PRO A 52 -2.85 25.85 7.10
C PRO A 52 -1.41 26.28 6.75
N ILE A 53 -0.55 25.33 6.35
CA ILE A 53 0.85 25.62 5.99
C ILE A 53 0.93 26.42 4.70
N SER A 54 0.25 25.98 3.63
CA SER A 54 0.29 26.65 2.33
C SER A 54 -0.25 28.07 2.40
N ILE A 55 -1.38 28.26 3.11
CA ILE A 55 -1.98 29.58 3.34
C ILE A 55 -1.04 30.46 4.17
N SER A 56 -0.47 29.92 5.25
CA SER A 56 0.42 30.68 6.12
C SER A 56 1.72 31.10 5.41
N LEU A 57 2.29 30.24 4.57
CA LEU A 57 3.47 30.55 3.78
C LEU A 57 3.17 31.58 2.68
N LEU A 58 2.00 31.53 2.05
CA LEU A 58 1.55 32.58 1.13
C LEU A 58 1.51 33.95 1.82
N VAL A 59 0.87 34.03 2.99
CA VAL A 59 0.78 35.26 3.78
C VAL A 59 2.17 35.75 4.19
N LEU A 60 3.03 34.84 4.64
CA LEU A 60 4.39 35.15 5.05
C LEU A 60 5.23 35.73 3.91
N TYR A 61 5.29 35.07 2.75
CA TYR A 61 6.06 35.57 1.61
C TYR A 61 5.50 36.86 1.02
N SER A 62 4.17 37.04 1.04
CA SER A 62 3.54 38.31 0.65
C SER A 62 3.92 39.44 1.61
N GLY A 63 3.94 39.17 2.92
CA GLY A 63 4.39 40.11 3.93
C GLY A 63 5.87 40.49 3.78
N LEU A 64 6.75 39.49 3.57
CA LEU A 64 8.18 39.74 3.33
C LEU A 64 8.41 40.58 2.07
N LEU A 65 7.65 40.34 0.99
CA LEU A 65 7.70 41.16 -0.22
C LEU A 65 7.28 42.62 0.05
N LEU A 66 6.20 42.84 0.80
CA LEU A 66 5.76 44.18 1.17
C LEU A 66 6.79 44.91 2.02
N LEU A 67 7.40 44.24 2.99
CA LEU A 67 8.45 44.83 3.82
C LEU A 67 9.70 45.18 3.00
N GLU A 68 10.05 44.36 2.02
CA GLU A 68 11.18 44.59 1.10
C GLU A 68 10.97 45.87 0.27
N PHE A 69 9.75 46.11 -0.22
CA PHE A 69 9.41 47.36 -0.92
C PHE A 69 9.44 48.60 -0.03
N ASN A 70 9.18 48.44 1.27
CA ASN A 70 9.22 49.55 2.24
C ASN A 70 10.62 49.77 2.84
N ALA A 71 11.67 49.15 2.27
CA ALA A 71 13.07 49.28 2.68
C ALA A 71 13.32 49.02 4.19
N ALA A 72 12.51 48.17 4.82
CA ALA A 72 12.66 47.84 6.23
C ALA A 72 13.93 46.99 6.47
N PRO A 73 14.68 47.21 7.57
CA PRO A 73 15.93 46.49 7.84
C PRO A 73 15.68 45.10 8.48
N PHE A 74 15.07 44.17 7.74
CA PHE A 74 14.77 42.80 8.22
C PHE A 74 15.52 41.69 7.45
N ARG A 75 16.24 42.02 6.37
CA ARG A 75 16.84 41.07 5.43
C ARG A 75 17.72 40.00 6.07
N GLN A 76 18.44 40.35 7.13
CA GLN A 76 19.35 39.44 7.84
C GLN A 76 18.59 38.41 8.71
N TYR A 77 17.33 38.69 9.05
CA TYR A 77 16.52 37.88 9.97
C TYR A 77 15.47 37.01 9.25
N VAL A 78 15.41 37.04 7.92
CA VAL A 78 14.38 36.35 7.14
C VAL A 78 14.32 34.85 7.46
N GLY A 79 15.47 34.18 7.53
CA GLY A 79 15.52 32.76 7.90
C GLY A 79 14.94 32.51 9.30
N LEU A 80 15.31 33.35 10.27
CA LEU A 80 14.79 33.28 11.64
C LEU A 80 13.27 33.49 11.69
N ILE A 81 12.74 34.48 10.96
CA ILE A 81 11.30 34.75 10.86
C ILE A 81 10.57 33.55 10.26
N VAL A 82 11.06 33.03 9.13
CA VAL A 82 10.41 31.92 8.41
C VAL A 82 10.39 30.65 9.25
N PHE A 83 11.54 30.25 9.81
CA PHE A 83 11.62 29.00 10.58
C PHE A 83 10.95 29.13 11.95
N ALA A 84 10.99 30.29 12.61
CA ALA A 84 10.23 30.52 13.84
C ALA A 84 8.72 30.37 13.59
N TRP A 85 8.21 30.98 12.51
CA TRP A 85 6.82 30.87 12.13
C TRP A 85 6.41 29.42 11.80
N LEU A 86 7.23 28.71 11.02
CA LEU A 86 6.97 27.31 10.66
C LEU A 86 7.04 26.36 11.86
N SER A 87 7.99 26.55 12.77
CA SER A 87 8.07 25.78 14.01
C SER A 87 6.88 26.04 14.92
N LEU A 88 6.46 27.29 15.08
CA LEU A 88 5.28 27.64 15.87
C LEU A 88 4.01 27.05 15.27
N LEU A 89 3.81 27.20 13.96
CA LEU A 89 2.63 26.68 13.26
C LEU A 89 2.56 25.15 13.31
N THR A 90 3.65 24.45 13.00
CA THR A 90 3.64 22.97 13.03
C THR A 90 3.56 22.43 14.45
N GLY A 91 4.21 23.07 15.42
CA GLY A 91 4.12 22.73 16.84
C GLY A 91 2.70 22.90 17.39
N THR A 92 2.05 24.03 17.13
CA THR A 92 0.66 24.27 17.57
C THR A 92 -0.33 23.28 16.95
N LEU A 93 -0.18 22.95 15.67
CA LEU A 93 -0.98 21.92 14.99
C LEU A 93 -0.78 20.52 15.61
N LEU A 94 0.48 20.16 15.91
CA LEU A 94 0.81 18.88 16.57
C LEU A 94 0.21 18.79 17.98
N LEU A 95 0.34 19.84 18.80
CA LEU A 95 -0.26 19.93 20.13
C LEU A 95 -1.79 19.84 20.07
N GLY A 96 -2.40 20.47 19.06
CA GLY A 96 -3.82 20.38 18.75
C GLY A 96 -4.27 19.02 18.18
N LYS A 97 -3.40 18.00 18.16
CA LYS A 97 -3.65 16.64 17.62
C LYS A 97 -4.06 16.63 16.13
N LYS A 98 -3.62 17.62 15.36
CA LYS A 98 -3.91 17.80 13.93
C LYS A 98 -2.60 17.79 13.13
N PRO A 99 -1.97 16.62 12.92
CA PRO A 99 -0.76 16.53 12.12
C PRO A 99 -1.01 17.08 10.71
N PHE A 100 -0.23 18.07 10.28
CA PHE A 100 -0.55 18.85 9.07
C PHE A 100 -0.54 18.01 7.78
N THR A 101 0.19 16.90 7.76
CA THR A 101 0.18 16.00 6.59
C THR A 101 -1.16 15.29 6.39
N THR A 102 -2.07 15.30 7.38
CA THR A 102 -3.43 14.73 7.25
C THR A 102 -4.38 15.56 6.40
N PHE A 103 -4.10 16.86 6.19
CA PHE A 103 -4.95 17.70 5.35
C PHE A 103 -4.97 17.20 3.89
N TYR A 104 -3.89 16.55 3.45
CA TYR A 104 -3.78 15.94 2.12
C TYR A 104 -4.34 14.51 2.06
N SER A 105 -4.75 13.93 3.19
CA SER A 105 -5.17 12.54 3.32
C SER A 105 -6.46 12.37 4.12
N LYS A 106 -7.38 13.35 4.05
CA LYS A 106 -8.63 13.38 4.82
C LYS A 106 -9.42 12.07 4.68
N GLY A 107 -9.56 11.35 5.80
CA GLY A 107 -10.30 10.08 5.89
C GLY A 107 -9.56 8.85 5.32
N ARG A 108 -8.29 8.98 4.89
CA ARG A 108 -7.50 7.90 4.30
C ARG A 108 -6.06 7.96 4.80
N GLY A 109 -5.60 6.95 5.52
CA GLY A 109 -4.20 6.81 5.90
C GLY A 109 -3.96 6.52 7.37
N MET A 110 -2.74 6.11 7.68
CA MET A 110 -2.34 5.74 9.03
C MET A 110 -2.02 6.99 9.85
N ARG A 111 -2.82 7.27 10.88
CA ARG A 111 -2.65 8.46 11.73
C ARG A 111 -1.25 8.53 12.36
N GLN A 112 -0.70 7.40 12.79
CA GLN A 112 0.65 7.32 13.38
C GLN A 112 1.73 7.81 12.39
N LEU A 113 1.68 7.37 11.12
CA LEU A 113 2.61 7.80 10.09
C LEU A 113 2.57 9.32 9.91
N HIS A 114 1.37 9.89 9.81
CA HIS A 114 1.18 11.33 9.67
C HIS A 114 1.69 12.13 10.87
N TYR A 115 1.55 11.61 12.09
CA TYR A 115 2.17 12.22 13.28
C TYR A 115 3.68 12.17 13.22
N THR A 116 4.27 11.01 12.90
CA THR A 116 5.74 10.88 12.82
C THR A 116 6.33 11.82 11.78
N VAL A 117 5.72 11.88 10.58
CA VAL A 117 6.17 12.80 9.53
C VAL A 117 6.01 14.26 9.97
N SER A 118 4.88 14.63 10.56
CA SER A 118 4.66 16.02 10.99
C SER A 118 5.61 16.42 12.12
N ALA A 119 5.91 15.51 13.05
CA ALA A 119 6.89 15.72 14.12
C ALA A 119 8.31 15.86 13.57
N LEU A 120 8.68 15.04 12.57
CA LEU A 120 9.96 15.16 11.88
C LEU A 120 10.14 16.56 11.28
N TRP A 121 9.13 17.06 10.55
CA TRP A 121 9.15 18.41 10.00
C TRP A 121 9.23 19.50 11.06
N CYS A 122 8.46 19.40 12.14
CA CYS A 122 8.52 20.34 13.25
C CYS A 122 9.93 20.42 13.86
N MET A 123 10.57 19.26 14.08
CA MET A 123 11.94 19.17 14.59
C MET A 123 12.93 19.74 13.57
N THR A 124 12.79 19.45 12.29
CA THR A 124 13.62 20.03 11.23
C THR A 124 13.52 21.55 11.22
N TYR A 125 12.31 22.12 11.26
CA TYR A 125 12.15 23.58 11.31
C TYR A 125 12.78 24.18 12.57
N PHE A 126 12.68 23.52 13.72
CA PHE A 126 13.31 23.97 14.95
C PHE A 126 14.85 23.92 14.87
N LEU A 127 15.41 22.87 14.27
CA LEU A 127 16.85 22.77 14.03
C LEU A 127 17.33 23.82 13.03
N CYS A 128 16.55 24.11 11.98
CA CYS A 128 16.84 25.19 11.05
C CYS A 128 16.82 26.55 11.76
N LEU A 129 15.82 26.80 12.63
CA LEU A 129 15.75 27.99 13.47
C LEU A 129 16.98 28.12 14.38
N LEU A 130 17.40 27.02 15.03
CA LEU A 130 18.57 27.01 15.91
C LEU A 130 19.85 27.27 15.12
N CYS A 131 20.00 26.67 13.93
CA CYS A 131 21.10 26.99 13.02
C CYS A 131 21.07 28.47 12.64
N HIS A 132 19.87 29.03 12.42
CA HIS A 132 19.66 30.43 12.13
C HIS A 132 19.84 31.39 13.32
N ALA A 133 19.90 30.87 14.55
CA ALA A 133 20.19 31.68 15.74
C ALA A 133 21.68 31.61 16.12
N LEU A 134 22.29 30.42 16.01
CA LEU A 134 23.63 30.15 16.52
C LEU A 134 24.77 30.37 15.51
N ARG A 135 24.51 30.23 14.21
CA ARG A 135 25.58 30.26 13.18
C ARG A 135 25.68 31.56 12.41
N PHE A 136 24.88 32.56 12.76
CA PHE A 136 25.04 33.91 12.20
C PHE A 136 26.38 34.49 12.71
N PRO A 137 27.29 34.97 11.85
CA PRO A 137 27.15 35.27 10.41
C PRO A 137 27.90 34.31 9.44
N SER A 138 28.24 33.08 9.83
CA SER A 138 29.00 32.16 8.96
C SER A 138 28.21 31.77 7.69
N ALA A 139 28.87 31.61 6.54
CA ALA A 139 28.21 31.19 5.28
C ALA A 139 27.50 29.82 5.40
N SER A 140 27.92 28.96 6.34
CA SER A 140 27.29 27.67 6.65
C SER A 140 25.85 27.78 7.13
N PHE A 141 25.46 28.95 7.64
CA PHE A 141 24.12 29.33 8.06
C PHE A 141 23.08 29.27 6.95
N LEU A 142 23.50 29.55 5.70
CA LEU A 142 22.63 29.46 4.55
C LEU A 142 22.44 27.99 4.19
N VAL A 143 23.51 27.26 3.89
CA VAL A 143 23.45 25.90 3.32
C VAL A 143 22.86 24.85 4.27
N THR A 144 23.15 24.92 5.58
CA THR A 144 22.78 23.86 6.53
C THR A 144 21.25 23.66 6.64
N PRO A 145 20.43 24.71 6.85
CA PRO A 145 18.96 24.60 6.83
C PRO A 145 18.39 23.99 5.54
N TYR A 146 18.97 24.29 4.37
CA TYR A 146 18.52 23.70 3.10
C TYR A 146 18.75 22.19 3.07
N LEU A 147 19.95 21.74 3.43
CA LEU A 147 20.27 20.32 3.47
C LEU A 147 19.38 19.57 4.46
N LEU A 148 19.07 20.17 5.61
CA LEU A 148 18.13 19.61 6.59
C LEU A 148 16.71 19.46 6.02
N CYS A 149 16.19 20.48 5.33
CA CYS A 149 14.88 20.42 4.69
C CYS A 149 14.83 19.36 3.57
N ILE A 150 15.87 19.26 2.74
CA ILE A 150 15.96 18.25 1.67
C ILE A 150 16.01 16.84 2.28
N ALA A 151 16.85 16.63 3.29
CA ALA A 151 16.96 15.35 4.00
C ALA A 151 15.62 14.94 4.65
N CYS A 152 14.91 15.88 5.28
CA CYS A 152 13.58 15.66 5.83
C CYS A 152 12.56 15.29 4.75
N GLY A 153 12.64 15.91 3.56
CA GLY A 153 11.81 15.56 2.42
C GLY A 153 12.06 14.15 1.90
N LEU A 154 13.33 13.78 1.71
CA LEU A 154 13.70 12.41 1.32
C LEU A 154 13.26 11.38 2.36
N CYS A 155 13.42 11.68 3.65
CA CYS A 155 12.93 10.83 4.73
C CYS A 155 11.40 10.68 4.68
N THR A 156 10.66 11.77 4.46
CA THR A 156 9.20 11.74 4.31
C THR A 156 8.75 10.84 3.16
N ILE A 157 9.42 10.95 2.00
CA ILE A 157 9.17 10.08 0.83
C ILE A 157 9.45 8.61 1.19
N PHE A 158 10.58 8.34 1.85
CA PHE A 158 10.95 7.00 2.30
C PHE A 158 9.92 6.39 3.25
N LEU A 159 9.44 7.14 4.26
CA LEU A 159 8.44 6.65 5.20
C LEU A 159 7.10 6.32 4.52
N HIS A 160 6.67 7.18 3.58
CA HIS A 160 5.40 7.00 2.88
C HIS A 160 5.43 5.92 1.78
N LEU A 161 6.57 5.68 1.14
CA LEU A 161 6.66 4.78 -0.02
C LEU A 161 7.41 3.48 0.25
N CYS A 162 8.34 3.47 1.20
CA CYS A 162 9.25 2.34 1.39
C CYS A 162 8.93 1.59 2.69
N TRP A 163 9.12 2.24 3.84
CA TRP A 163 9.12 1.55 5.14
C TRP A 163 8.75 2.44 6.33
N PHE A 164 7.96 1.90 7.26
CA PHE A 164 7.57 2.58 8.51
C PHE A 164 7.56 1.61 9.70
N GLY A 165 8.71 1.04 10.07
CA GLY A 165 8.80 0.13 11.21
C GLY A 165 8.41 -1.32 10.92
N LYS A 166 9.04 -2.26 11.64
CA LYS A 166 8.74 -3.71 11.54
C LYS A 166 7.31 -4.07 11.96
N ARG A 167 6.68 -3.29 12.83
CA ARG A 167 5.28 -3.51 13.26
C ARG A 167 4.26 -3.27 12.14
N ASN A 168 4.64 -2.46 11.15
CA ASN A 168 3.77 -2.10 10.03
C ASN A 168 4.11 -2.85 8.74
N SER A 169 5.16 -3.67 8.71
CA SER A 169 5.41 -4.59 7.59
C SER A 169 4.46 -5.80 7.62
N LEU A 170 4.54 -6.66 6.60
CA LEU A 170 3.89 -7.97 6.62
C LEU A 170 4.35 -8.72 7.88
N GLN A 171 3.41 -9.03 8.77
CA GLN A 171 3.72 -9.76 9.99
C GLN A 171 3.86 -11.26 9.66
N PRO A 172 4.94 -11.93 10.10
CA PRO A 172 5.11 -13.35 9.88
C PRO A 172 4.16 -14.19 10.75
N ALA A 173 3.66 -13.63 11.86
CA ALA A 173 2.67 -14.25 12.71
C ALA A 173 1.76 -13.21 13.39
N PHE A 174 0.53 -13.60 13.72
CA PHE A 174 -0.44 -12.82 14.50
C PHE A 174 -1.52 -13.76 15.07
N SER A 175 -2.41 -13.25 15.92
CA SER A 175 -3.53 -14.03 16.46
C SER A 175 -4.86 -13.30 16.30
N ILE A 176 -5.94 -14.06 16.14
CA ILE A 176 -7.34 -13.58 16.18
C ILE A 176 -8.12 -14.57 17.05
N GLY A 177 -8.66 -14.09 18.17
CA GLY A 177 -9.27 -14.98 19.17
C GLY A 177 -8.27 -16.04 19.63
N ASP A 178 -8.70 -17.30 19.61
CA ASP A 178 -7.90 -18.47 20.03
C ASP A 178 -7.01 -19.03 18.90
N TYR A 179 -6.99 -18.39 17.73
CA TYR A 179 -6.29 -18.88 16.55
C TYR A 179 -4.99 -18.11 16.31
N ALA A 180 -3.89 -18.84 16.17
CA ALA A 180 -2.60 -18.31 15.76
C ALA A 180 -2.42 -18.48 14.25
N PHE A 181 -2.00 -17.43 13.56
CA PHE A 181 -1.69 -17.43 12.14
C PHE A 181 -0.19 -17.24 11.97
N ARG A 182 0.44 -18.07 11.15
CA ARG A 182 1.87 -17.94 10.89
C ARG A 182 2.23 -18.33 9.47
N ARG A 183 3.29 -17.70 8.97
CA ARG A 183 3.95 -18.09 7.73
C ARG A 183 4.85 -19.30 7.99
N ILE A 184 4.71 -20.31 7.13
CA ILE A 184 5.57 -21.48 7.09
C ILE A 184 6.52 -21.36 5.90
N CYS A 185 7.77 -21.79 6.10
CA CYS A 185 8.76 -21.93 5.04
C CYS A 185 8.87 -23.40 4.62
N VAL A 186 9.12 -23.64 3.33
CA VAL A 186 9.24 -24.99 2.77
C VAL A 186 10.33 -25.85 3.44
N GLY A 187 11.38 -25.23 3.97
CA GLY A 187 12.45 -25.93 4.70
C GLY A 187 12.21 -26.12 6.21
N SER A 188 11.02 -25.76 6.73
CA SER A 188 10.72 -25.89 8.17
C SER A 188 10.08 -27.24 8.50
N ALA A 189 10.24 -27.70 9.74
CA ALA A 189 9.63 -28.94 10.24
C ALA A 189 8.08 -28.94 10.14
N ASP A 190 7.47 -27.76 10.07
CA ASP A 190 6.03 -27.60 9.97
C ASP A 190 5.49 -27.72 8.55
N PHE A 191 6.36 -27.69 7.54
CA PHE A 191 5.95 -27.77 6.14
C PHE A 191 5.23 -29.10 5.83
N ASP A 192 5.75 -30.22 6.36
CA ASP A 192 5.12 -31.52 6.17
C ASP A 192 3.74 -31.61 6.86
N ARG A 193 3.53 -30.88 7.95
CA ARG A 193 2.22 -30.78 8.61
C ARG A 193 1.22 -30.07 7.70
N PHE A 194 1.63 -28.98 7.05
CA PHE A 194 0.83 -28.30 6.04
C PHE A 194 0.46 -29.23 4.87
N CYS A 195 1.42 -29.97 4.31
CA CYS A 195 1.18 -30.85 3.17
C CYS A 195 0.19 -31.96 3.52
N ARG A 196 0.37 -32.62 4.67
CA ARG A 196 -0.55 -33.65 5.18
C ARG A 196 -1.93 -33.08 5.50
N PHE A 197 -2.00 -31.89 6.08
CA PHE A 197 -3.28 -31.22 6.35
C PHE A 197 -4.04 -30.98 5.05
N TYR A 198 -3.40 -30.33 4.07
CA TYR A 198 -4.05 -30.00 2.81
C TYR A 198 -4.50 -31.25 2.03
N ALA A 199 -3.67 -32.30 1.98
CA ALA A 199 -4.01 -33.55 1.31
C ALA A 199 -5.28 -34.21 1.86
N ARG A 200 -5.52 -34.17 3.18
CA ARG A 200 -6.76 -34.69 3.79
C ARG A 200 -8.00 -33.87 3.44
N GLN A 201 -7.82 -32.62 3.03
CA GLN A 201 -8.91 -31.69 2.74
C GLN A 201 -9.34 -31.71 1.26
N ILE A 202 -8.61 -32.43 0.41
CA ILE A 202 -8.98 -32.66 -1.00
C ILE A 202 -9.69 -34.01 -1.06
N ASP A 203 -10.92 -34.02 -1.56
CA ASP A 203 -11.64 -35.26 -1.81
C ASP A 203 -11.18 -35.86 -3.15
N THR A 204 -10.40 -36.95 -3.09
CA THR A 204 -9.88 -37.67 -4.26
C THR A 204 -10.64 -38.96 -4.56
N ARG A 205 -11.85 -39.15 -4.02
CA ARG A 205 -12.65 -40.39 -4.02
C ARG A 205 -12.91 -41.10 -5.38
N GLY A 206 -12.41 -40.60 -6.52
CA GLY A 206 -12.60 -41.21 -7.83
C GLY A 206 -11.40 -41.97 -8.41
N GLU A 207 -10.18 -41.45 -8.31
CA GLU A 207 -9.04 -41.95 -9.10
C GLU A 207 -7.71 -41.78 -8.33
N GLY A 208 -7.40 -42.76 -7.48
CA GLY A 208 -6.03 -43.26 -7.27
C GLY A 208 -4.99 -42.31 -6.70
N GLY A 209 -5.06 -42.06 -5.39
CA GLY A 209 -3.86 -41.75 -4.61
C GLY A 209 -4.14 -41.69 -3.12
N SER A 210 -3.30 -42.34 -2.31
CA SER A 210 -3.41 -42.21 -0.84
C SER A 210 -3.19 -40.75 -0.42
N ALA A 211 -3.74 -40.32 0.72
CA ALA A 211 -3.49 -38.97 1.24
C ALA A 211 -1.98 -38.68 1.42
N ALA A 212 -1.15 -39.71 1.55
CA ALA A 212 0.31 -39.60 1.58
C ALA A 212 0.89 -39.21 0.21
N GLU A 213 0.43 -39.85 -0.89
CA GLU A 213 0.87 -39.52 -2.25
C GLU A 213 0.50 -38.09 -2.63
N VAL A 214 -0.72 -37.65 -2.31
CA VAL A 214 -1.15 -36.26 -2.52
C VAL A 214 -0.27 -35.30 -1.73
N ALA A 215 0.05 -35.62 -0.47
CA ALA A 215 0.92 -34.80 0.35
C ALA A 215 2.35 -34.70 -0.22
N GLU A 216 2.88 -35.79 -0.77
CA GLU A 216 4.20 -35.82 -1.40
C GLU A 216 4.22 -35.01 -2.71
N ALA A 217 3.20 -35.15 -3.56
CA ALA A 217 3.04 -34.34 -4.77
C ALA A 217 2.94 -32.84 -4.43
N VAL A 218 2.14 -32.51 -3.41
CA VAL A 218 2.02 -31.14 -2.86
C VAL A 218 3.37 -30.64 -2.39
N ALA A 219 4.13 -31.45 -1.65
CA ALA A 219 5.45 -31.07 -1.14
C ALA A 219 6.46 -30.82 -2.26
N LYS A 220 6.49 -31.67 -3.29
CA LYS A 220 7.35 -31.52 -4.47
C LYS A 220 7.07 -30.20 -5.19
N MET A 221 5.80 -29.91 -5.51
CA MET A 221 5.42 -28.68 -6.20
C MET A 221 5.84 -27.42 -5.41
N GLU A 222 5.64 -27.37 -4.10
CA GLU A 222 6.00 -26.18 -3.30
C GLU A 222 7.51 -26.02 -3.14
N ARG A 223 8.26 -27.14 -3.11
CA ARG A 223 9.74 -27.10 -3.15
C ARG A 223 10.27 -26.52 -4.45
N GLU A 224 9.66 -26.84 -5.59
CA GLU A 224 10.01 -26.25 -6.88
C GLU A 224 9.69 -24.75 -6.97
N LEU A 225 8.63 -24.30 -6.29
CA LEU A 225 8.28 -22.88 -6.18
C LEU A 225 9.25 -22.10 -5.27
N GLY A 226 9.82 -22.77 -4.28
CA GLY A 226 10.84 -22.23 -3.37
C GLY A 226 10.41 -20.92 -2.68
N PRO A 227 11.20 -19.83 -2.77
CA PRO A 227 10.94 -18.58 -2.04
C PRO A 227 9.71 -17.81 -2.55
N HIS A 228 9.14 -18.20 -3.69
CA HIS A 228 7.97 -17.55 -4.28
C HIS A 228 6.65 -18.05 -3.70
N ALA A 229 6.67 -19.20 -3.00
CA ALA A 229 5.53 -19.73 -2.27
C ALA A 229 5.47 -19.12 -0.86
N TYR A 230 4.34 -18.48 -0.57
CA TYR A 230 3.98 -17.96 0.75
C TYR A 230 2.86 -18.83 1.30
N ILE A 231 3.23 -19.71 2.23
CA ILE A 231 2.30 -20.63 2.88
C ILE A 231 1.96 -20.05 4.24
N PHE A 232 0.68 -19.90 4.53
CA PHE A 232 0.18 -19.50 5.84
C PHE A 232 -0.71 -20.61 6.38
N VAL A 233 -0.59 -20.85 7.69
CA VAL A 233 -1.47 -21.75 8.43
C VAL A 233 -2.18 -21.00 9.54
N ALA A 234 -3.37 -21.50 9.87
CA ALA A 234 -4.09 -21.19 11.09
C ALA A 234 -3.96 -22.39 12.03
N GLU A 235 -3.63 -22.11 13.28
CA GLU A 235 -3.41 -23.11 14.31
C GLU A 235 -4.25 -22.83 15.54
N ARG A 236 -4.70 -23.91 16.18
CA ARG A 236 -5.31 -23.91 17.51
C ARG A 236 -4.65 -25.02 18.31
N GLU A 237 -4.17 -24.71 19.51
CA GLU A 237 -3.57 -25.70 20.42
C GLU A 237 -2.46 -26.56 19.76
N GLY A 238 -1.68 -25.96 18.86
CA GLY A 238 -0.58 -26.63 18.15
C GLY A 238 -1.00 -27.51 16.96
N GLN A 239 -2.29 -27.55 16.61
CA GLN A 239 -2.82 -28.26 15.44
C GLN A 239 -3.18 -27.29 14.32
N VAL A 240 -2.87 -27.67 13.07
CA VAL A 240 -3.26 -26.91 11.88
C VAL A 240 -4.75 -27.13 11.63
N VAL A 241 -5.53 -26.04 11.67
CA VAL A 241 -6.99 -26.03 11.42
C VAL A 241 -7.35 -25.35 10.09
N GLY A 242 -6.39 -24.69 9.45
CA GLY A 242 -6.57 -24.10 8.14
C GLY A 242 -5.26 -23.70 7.48
N CYS A 243 -5.28 -23.54 6.16
CA CYS A 243 -4.13 -23.09 5.39
C CYS A 243 -4.54 -22.30 4.15
N ILE A 244 -3.61 -21.48 3.65
CA ILE A 244 -3.72 -20.78 2.37
C ILE A 244 -2.32 -20.63 1.77
N ARG A 245 -2.21 -20.87 0.47
CA ARG A 245 -0.95 -20.73 -0.27
C ARG A 245 -1.07 -19.61 -1.29
N CYS A 246 -0.08 -18.74 -1.29
CA CYS A 246 -0.01 -17.61 -2.20
C CYS A 246 1.29 -17.68 -3.00
N ILE A 247 1.20 -17.52 -4.32
CA ILE A 247 2.36 -17.45 -5.22
C ILE A 247 2.40 -16.04 -5.79
N VAL A 248 3.48 -15.33 -5.48
CA VAL A 248 3.74 -14.00 -6.06
C VAL A 248 4.23 -14.19 -7.49
N ASP A 249 3.71 -13.39 -8.43
CA ASP A 249 4.06 -13.47 -9.84
C ASP A 249 5.58 -13.50 -10.06
N ARG A 250 6.00 -14.37 -10.98
CA ARG A 250 7.40 -14.62 -11.31
C ARG A 250 7.62 -14.13 -12.72
N LYS A 251 8.58 -13.22 -12.90
CA LYS A 251 8.92 -12.73 -14.26
C LYS A 251 9.19 -13.92 -15.17
N HIS A 252 8.45 -14.00 -16.27
CA HIS A 252 8.59 -15.02 -17.33
C HIS A 252 8.34 -16.47 -16.88
N ARG A 253 7.63 -16.71 -15.78
CA ARG A 253 7.16 -18.05 -15.42
C ARG A 253 5.67 -18.02 -15.11
N PRO A 254 4.84 -18.83 -15.80
CA PRO A 254 3.43 -18.92 -15.51
C PRO A 254 3.18 -19.44 -14.07
N PHE A 255 1.99 -19.18 -13.56
CA PHE A 255 1.49 -19.88 -12.39
C PHE A 255 1.18 -21.33 -12.74
N PRO A 256 1.26 -22.27 -11.78
CA PRO A 256 0.81 -23.64 -12.00
C PRO A 256 -0.62 -23.72 -12.58
N MET A 257 -1.51 -22.84 -12.11
CA MET A 257 -2.88 -22.70 -12.62
C MET A 257 -2.95 -22.31 -14.11
N GLU A 258 -2.00 -21.52 -14.63
CA GLU A 258 -1.97 -21.18 -16.07
C GLU A 258 -1.66 -22.41 -16.91
N GLU A 259 -0.72 -23.24 -16.45
CA GLU A 259 -0.34 -24.48 -17.12
C GLU A 259 -1.47 -25.51 -17.06
N ASP A 260 -2.02 -25.76 -15.86
CA ASP A 260 -3.10 -26.73 -15.64
C ASP A 260 -4.37 -26.37 -16.43
N MET A 261 -4.66 -25.08 -16.60
CA MET A 261 -5.89 -24.59 -17.23
C MET A 261 -5.74 -24.14 -18.68
N GLY A 262 -4.51 -24.14 -19.23
CA GLY A 262 -4.23 -23.59 -20.56
C GLY A 262 -4.56 -22.09 -20.67
N LEU A 263 -4.36 -21.32 -19.59
CA LEU A 263 -4.62 -19.88 -19.53
C LEU A 263 -3.32 -19.08 -19.65
N CYS A 264 -3.41 -17.83 -20.13
CA CYS A 264 -2.28 -16.91 -20.17
C CYS A 264 -2.63 -15.56 -19.53
N PHE A 265 -1.97 -15.21 -18.43
CA PHE A 265 -2.20 -13.96 -17.71
C PHE A 265 -1.24 -12.83 -18.12
N ASP A 266 -0.47 -12.97 -19.20
CA ASP A 266 0.50 -11.96 -19.62
C ASP A 266 -0.14 -10.60 -19.93
N HIS A 267 -1.35 -10.61 -20.49
CA HIS A 267 -2.08 -9.37 -20.70
C HIS A 267 -2.42 -8.68 -19.37
N LEU A 268 -2.80 -9.42 -18.32
CA LEU A 268 -3.02 -8.89 -16.97
C LEU A 268 -1.73 -8.37 -16.33
N ARG A 269 -0.60 -9.08 -16.52
CA ARG A 269 0.73 -8.62 -16.07
C ARG A 269 1.09 -7.26 -16.67
N GLY A 270 0.61 -6.95 -17.88
CA GLY A 270 0.76 -5.63 -18.51
C GLY A 270 0.09 -4.47 -17.76
N PHE A 271 -0.93 -4.73 -16.95
CA PHE A 271 -1.62 -3.70 -16.16
C PHE A 271 -1.17 -3.64 -14.70
N GLY A 272 -0.65 -4.74 -14.14
CA GLY A 272 -0.17 -4.76 -12.76
C GLY A 272 0.24 -6.16 -12.29
N ASN A 273 0.84 -6.22 -11.10
CA ASN A 273 1.34 -7.47 -10.53
C ASN A 273 0.20 -8.42 -10.14
N LEU A 274 0.44 -9.72 -10.30
CA LEU A 274 -0.51 -10.78 -9.98
C LEU A 274 -0.12 -11.54 -8.70
N LEU A 275 -1.14 -12.07 -8.03
CA LEU A 275 -0.99 -13.06 -6.96
C LEU A 275 -1.89 -14.24 -7.26
N TYR A 276 -1.34 -15.44 -7.24
CA TYR A 276 -2.14 -16.65 -7.31
C TYR A 276 -2.37 -17.20 -5.90
N VAL A 277 -3.64 -17.23 -5.50
CA VAL A 277 -4.09 -17.83 -4.24
C VAL A 277 -4.65 -19.22 -4.54
N GLY A 278 -4.12 -20.23 -3.89
CA GLY A 278 -4.58 -21.60 -4.03
C GLY A 278 -4.41 -22.35 -2.72
N ARG A 279 -4.77 -23.63 -2.73
CA ARG A 279 -4.69 -24.50 -1.55
C ARG A 279 -5.30 -23.92 -0.28
N LEU A 280 -6.35 -23.10 -0.44
CA LEU A 280 -7.13 -22.60 0.69
C LEU A 280 -7.93 -23.77 1.24
N ALA A 281 -7.64 -24.25 2.45
CA ALA A 281 -8.41 -25.28 3.11
C ALA A 281 -8.65 -24.94 4.58
N VAL A 282 -9.83 -25.31 5.08
CA VAL A 282 -10.22 -25.16 6.48
C VAL A 282 -10.85 -26.47 6.91
N ASP A 283 -10.41 -26.96 8.06
CA ASP A 283 -10.93 -28.16 8.69
C ASP A 283 -12.46 -28.04 8.84
N PRO A 284 -13.25 -29.07 8.49
CA PRO A 284 -14.71 -29.04 8.56
C PRO A 284 -15.26 -28.47 9.87
N ASP A 285 -14.66 -28.82 11.02
CA ASP A 285 -15.14 -28.42 12.35
C ASP A 285 -14.94 -26.92 12.63
N PHE A 286 -14.17 -26.25 11.78
CA PHE A 286 -13.78 -24.85 11.93
C PHE A 286 -14.31 -23.94 10.80
N ARG A 287 -15.05 -24.47 9.82
CA ARG A 287 -15.52 -23.71 8.65
C ARG A 287 -16.49 -22.58 8.98
N ASP A 288 -17.31 -22.78 10.01
CA ASP A 288 -18.27 -21.77 10.48
C ASP A 288 -17.65 -20.76 11.46
N ARG A 289 -16.34 -20.86 11.73
CA ARG A 289 -15.61 -19.93 12.59
C ARG A 289 -15.07 -18.77 11.74
N PRO A 290 -15.65 -17.56 11.84
CA PRO A 290 -15.24 -16.43 11.00
C PRO A 290 -13.78 -16.04 11.24
N ASP A 291 -13.25 -16.24 12.45
CA ASP A 291 -11.89 -15.86 12.81
C ASP A 291 -10.83 -16.60 11.99
N VAL A 292 -11.03 -17.91 11.74
CA VAL A 292 -10.10 -18.74 10.94
C VAL A 292 -10.02 -18.22 9.51
N LEU A 293 -11.19 -18.07 8.89
CA LEU A 293 -11.27 -17.67 7.49
C LEU A 293 -10.84 -16.21 7.30
N ASN A 294 -11.28 -15.29 8.17
CA ASN A 294 -10.87 -13.89 8.15
C ASN A 294 -9.37 -13.73 8.36
N GLY A 295 -8.77 -14.51 9.25
CA GLY A 295 -7.32 -14.49 9.46
C GLY A 295 -6.53 -15.02 8.25
N LEU A 296 -6.97 -16.13 7.63
CA LEU A 296 -6.37 -16.61 6.37
C LEU A 296 -6.49 -15.57 5.26
N PHE A 297 -7.61 -14.85 5.20
CA PHE A 297 -7.79 -13.76 4.25
C PHE A 297 -6.87 -12.57 4.55
N LYS A 298 -6.77 -12.17 5.82
CA LYS A 298 -5.81 -11.15 6.24
C LYS A 298 -4.39 -11.48 5.78
N CYS A 299 -3.97 -12.74 5.85
CA CYS A 299 -2.65 -13.18 5.39
C CYS A 299 -2.39 -12.85 3.91
N PHE A 300 -3.28 -13.26 2.99
CA PHE A 300 -3.05 -12.99 1.56
C PHE A 300 -3.22 -11.51 1.21
N VAL A 301 -4.09 -10.79 1.93
CA VAL A 301 -4.33 -9.37 1.69
C VAL A 301 -3.14 -8.53 2.12
N ASP A 302 -2.62 -8.75 3.32
CA ASP A 302 -1.40 -8.08 3.77
C ASP A 302 -0.22 -8.44 2.85
N LEU A 303 -0.14 -9.69 2.37
CA LEU A 303 0.85 -10.08 1.37
C LEU A 303 0.66 -9.31 0.06
N ALA A 304 -0.56 -9.24 -0.45
CA ALA A 304 -0.91 -8.53 -1.69
C ALA A 304 -0.53 -7.04 -1.61
N LEU A 305 -0.85 -6.39 -0.49
CA LEU A 305 -0.44 -5.00 -0.24
C LEU A 305 1.07 -4.87 -0.10
N SER A 306 1.73 -5.83 0.55
CA SER A 306 3.19 -5.80 0.75
C SER A 306 3.98 -5.92 -0.56
N LYS A 307 3.41 -6.59 -1.56
CA LYS A 307 4.01 -6.90 -2.88
C LYS A 307 3.45 -6.07 -4.04
N ASP A 308 2.67 -5.02 -3.74
CA ASP A 308 2.09 -4.15 -4.76
C ASP A 308 1.22 -4.88 -5.80
N ILE A 309 0.47 -5.90 -5.36
CA ILE A 309 -0.39 -6.71 -6.21
C ILE A 309 -1.61 -5.90 -6.65
N SER A 310 -1.97 -5.99 -7.93
CA SER A 310 -3.16 -5.36 -8.51
C SER A 310 -4.30 -6.35 -8.70
N PHE A 311 -3.98 -7.62 -8.94
CA PHE A 311 -4.94 -8.64 -9.31
C PHE A 311 -4.64 -9.94 -8.56
N VAL A 312 -5.70 -10.59 -8.09
CA VAL A 312 -5.58 -11.92 -7.46
C VAL A 312 -6.35 -12.91 -8.32
N VAL A 313 -5.70 -14.03 -8.65
CA VAL A 313 -6.30 -15.16 -9.36
C VAL A 313 -6.33 -16.35 -8.41
N ALA A 314 -7.33 -17.20 -8.53
CA ALA A 314 -7.44 -18.40 -7.69
C ALA A 314 -8.20 -19.53 -8.39
N GLU A 315 -8.01 -20.72 -7.85
CA GLU A 315 -8.79 -21.91 -8.19
C GLU A 315 -9.88 -22.10 -7.12
N GLY A 316 -11.13 -21.87 -7.50
CA GLY A 316 -12.28 -22.00 -6.61
C GLY A 316 -12.86 -23.40 -6.69
N LEU A 317 -12.67 -24.22 -5.67
CA LEU A 317 -13.43 -25.47 -5.55
C LEU A 317 -14.94 -25.15 -5.48
N PRO A 318 -15.83 -25.95 -6.11
CA PRO A 318 -17.27 -25.68 -6.14
C PRO A 318 -17.86 -25.41 -4.75
N ALA A 319 -17.49 -26.22 -3.75
CA ALA A 319 -17.95 -26.06 -2.37
C ALA A 319 -17.48 -24.76 -1.68
N ARG A 320 -16.42 -24.11 -2.19
CA ARG A 320 -15.82 -22.90 -1.61
C ARG A 320 -16.16 -21.63 -2.41
N LEU A 321 -16.75 -21.76 -3.60
CA LEU A 321 -17.14 -20.62 -4.43
C LEU A 321 -18.01 -19.57 -3.71
N PRO A 322 -19.02 -19.94 -2.89
CA PRO A 322 -19.82 -18.94 -2.19
C PRO A 322 -18.98 -18.04 -1.28
N VAL A 323 -17.96 -18.60 -0.65
CA VAL A 323 -17.03 -17.88 0.21
C VAL A 323 -16.18 -16.90 -0.61
N TYR A 324 -15.60 -17.35 -1.72
CA TYR A 324 -14.83 -16.49 -2.62
C TYR A 324 -15.68 -15.32 -3.15
N ARG A 325 -16.93 -15.58 -3.55
CA ARG A 325 -17.86 -14.54 -4.00
C ARG A 325 -18.16 -13.50 -2.91
N LYS A 326 -18.30 -13.94 -1.65
CA LYS A 326 -18.46 -13.02 -0.51
C LYS A 326 -17.26 -12.09 -0.35
N LEU A 327 -16.07 -12.47 -0.81
CA LEU A 327 -14.87 -11.63 -0.80
C LEU A 327 -14.71 -10.76 -2.06
N GLY A 328 -15.66 -10.82 -2.99
CA GLY A 328 -15.60 -10.08 -4.24
C GLY A 328 -14.81 -10.78 -5.35
N PHE A 329 -14.50 -12.08 -5.22
CA PHE A 329 -14.04 -12.85 -6.36
C PHE A 329 -15.20 -13.13 -7.31
N GLU A 330 -14.89 -13.12 -8.60
CA GLU A 330 -15.83 -13.38 -9.68
C GLU A 330 -15.32 -14.54 -10.53
N PRO A 331 -16.20 -15.45 -11.01
CA PRO A 331 -15.81 -16.45 -12.00
C PRO A 331 -15.23 -15.80 -13.25
N MET A 332 -14.04 -16.24 -13.65
CA MET A 332 -13.35 -15.70 -14.83
C MET A 332 -14.16 -15.93 -16.09
N PHE A 333 -14.87 -17.05 -16.21
CA PHE A 333 -15.70 -17.37 -17.38
C PHE A 333 -17.16 -17.59 -16.97
N PRO A 334 -18.14 -17.27 -17.84
CA PRO A 334 -19.55 -17.57 -17.59
C PRO A 334 -19.80 -19.07 -17.62
N SER A 335 -20.87 -19.55 -16.97
CA SER A 335 -21.16 -20.99 -16.84
C SER A 335 -21.39 -21.75 -18.15
N ALA A 336 -21.64 -21.04 -19.26
CA ALA A 336 -21.75 -21.63 -20.59
C ALA A 336 -20.40 -21.85 -21.30
N ASP A 337 -19.32 -21.24 -20.81
CA ASP A 337 -17.98 -21.41 -21.38
C ASP A 337 -17.34 -22.71 -20.84
N PRO A 338 -16.75 -23.57 -21.69
CA PRO A 338 -16.11 -24.81 -21.23
C PRO A 338 -14.96 -24.57 -20.24
N ARG A 339 -14.35 -23.38 -20.25
CA ARG A 339 -13.29 -22.98 -19.29
C ARG A 339 -13.85 -22.57 -17.93
N HIS A 340 -15.17 -22.57 -17.74
CA HIS A 340 -15.80 -22.25 -16.47
C HIS A 340 -15.44 -23.25 -15.37
N SER A 341 -15.24 -24.51 -15.73
CA SER A 341 -14.90 -25.60 -14.81
C SER A 341 -13.84 -26.47 -15.45
N ILE A 342 -12.69 -26.59 -14.78
CA ILE A 342 -11.51 -27.27 -15.32
C ILE A 342 -11.05 -28.32 -14.32
N ARG A 343 -10.74 -29.50 -14.84
CA ARG A 343 -10.14 -30.59 -14.07
C ARG A 343 -8.64 -30.38 -13.99
N MET A 344 -8.13 -30.25 -12.77
CA MET A 344 -6.71 -29.99 -12.49
C MET A 344 -5.87 -31.26 -12.58
N SER A 345 -4.55 -31.11 -12.67
CA SER A 345 -3.58 -32.22 -12.71
C SER A 345 -3.67 -33.19 -11.53
N LEU A 346 -4.14 -32.72 -10.36
CA LEU A 346 -4.40 -33.54 -9.18
C LEU A 346 -5.81 -34.18 -9.15
N GLY A 347 -6.53 -34.16 -10.28
CA GLY A 347 -7.77 -34.91 -10.49
C GLY A 347 -9.06 -34.22 -10.01
N TYR A 348 -8.97 -33.10 -9.30
CA TYR A 348 -10.14 -32.35 -8.81
C TYR A 348 -10.63 -31.29 -9.80
N GLU A 349 -11.93 -31.00 -9.76
CA GLU A 349 -12.57 -29.97 -10.56
C GLU A 349 -12.58 -28.61 -9.83
N CYS A 350 -12.27 -27.54 -10.54
CA CYS A 350 -12.30 -26.19 -9.98
C CYS A 350 -12.67 -25.12 -11.00
N HIS A 351 -13.03 -23.95 -10.49
CA HIS A 351 -13.41 -22.80 -11.29
C HIS A 351 -12.33 -21.72 -11.24
N PRO A 352 -11.82 -21.23 -12.38
CA PRO A 352 -10.94 -20.07 -12.38
C PRO A 352 -11.71 -18.84 -11.90
N ILE A 353 -11.22 -18.22 -10.84
CA ILE A 353 -11.82 -17.04 -10.22
C ILE A 353 -10.80 -15.90 -10.12
N TYR A 354 -11.31 -14.67 -10.17
CA TYR A 354 -10.50 -13.46 -10.23
C TYR A 354 -11.02 -12.42 -9.25
N LEU A 355 -10.11 -11.66 -8.66
CA LEU A 355 -10.40 -10.48 -7.86
C LEU A 355 -9.58 -9.29 -8.39
N ASN A 356 -10.28 -8.24 -8.79
CA ASN A 356 -9.65 -6.94 -9.04
C ASN A 356 -9.31 -6.28 -7.70
N PHE A 357 -8.20 -6.71 -7.12
CA PHE A 357 -7.73 -6.25 -5.81
C PHE A 357 -7.51 -4.73 -5.81
N ALA A 358 -7.00 -4.18 -6.91
CA ALA A 358 -6.84 -2.74 -7.06
C ALA A 358 -8.18 -2.00 -6.97
N ARG A 359 -9.22 -2.47 -7.68
CA ARG A 359 -10.56 -1.89 -7.59
C ARG A 359 -11.13 -1.99 -6.18
N MET A 360 -10.93 -3.11 -5.50
CA MET A 360 -11.37 -3.30 -4.11
C MET A 360 -10.72 -2.30 -3.15
N VAL A 361 -9.41 -2.05 -3.26
CA VAL A 361 -8.69 -1.10 -2.41
C VAL A 361 -9.02 0.36 -2.78
N PHE A 362 -9.09 0.70 -4.07
CA PHE A 362 -9.39 2.07 -4.53
C PHE A 362 -10.85 2.49 -4.31
N SER A 363 -11.79 1.55 -4.44
CA SER A 363 -13.23 1.80 -4.39
C SER A 363 -13.83 1.55 -3.01
N GLN A 364 -13.00 1.51 -1.96
CA GLN A 364 -13.48 1.55 -0.57
C GLN A 364 -14.27 2.86 -0.36
N SER A 365 -15.58 2.80 -0.65
CA SER A 365 -16.56 3.71 -0.09
C SER A 365 -16.86 3.23 1.34
N ALA A 366 -17.36 4.12 2.19
CA ALA A 366 -17.72 3.78 3.56
C ALA A 366 -18.75 2.63 3.64
N GLU A 367 -19.53 2.40 2.59
CA GLU A 367 -20.51 1.29 2.49
C GLU A 367 -19.88 -0.04 2.07
N SER A 368 -19.00 -0.07 1.07
CA SER A 368 -18.34 -1.31 0.63
C SER A 368 -17.34 -1.83 1.68
N ALA A 369 -16.70 -0.94 2.44
CA ALA A 369 -15.86 -1.32 3.58
C ALA A 369 -16.63 -2.07 4.69
N ARG A 370 -17.91 -1.71 4.92
CA ARG A 370 -18.79 -2.40 5.88
C ARG A 370 -19.28 -3.75 5.37
N LYS A 371 -19.63 -3.85 4.08
CA LYS A 371 -20.18 -5.08 3.48
C LYS A 371 -19.25 -6.30 3.60
N TYR A 372 -17.93 -6.05 3.60
CA TYR A 372 -16.92 -7.11 3.58
C TYR A 372 -16.18 -7.31 4.92
N GLY A 373 -16.46 -6.50 5.96
CA GLY A 373 -15.72 -6.51 7.23
C GLY A 373 -14.20 -6.24 7.11
N PHE A 374 -13.75 -5.93 5.90
CA PHE A 374 -12.36 -6.00 5.46
C PHE A 374 -11.51 -4.87 6.01
N SER A 375 -12.12 -3.69 6.22
CA SER A 375 -11.39 -2.49 6.65
C SER A 375 -10.83 -2.59 8.07
N ALA A 376 -11.37 -3.46 8.93
CA ALA A 376 -10.91 -3.59 10.32
C ALA A 376 -9.62 -4.41 10.45
N PHE A 377 -9.34 -5.32 9.53
CA PHE A 377 -8.24 -6.30 9.65
C PHE A 377 -7.04 -6.00 8.75
N VAL A 378 -7.17 -5.10 7.79
CA VAL A 378 -6.11 -4.74 6.86
C VAL A 378 -5.06 -3.87 7.53
N ASN A 379 -3.79 -4.17 7.27
CA ASN A 379 -2.70 -3.30 7.68
C ASN A 379 -2.80 -1.92 6.98
N ALA A 380 -3.20 -0.90 7.76
CA ALA A 380 -3.45 0.45 7.26
C ALA A 380 -2.21 1.10 6.60
N TYR A 381 -1.01 0.82 7.09
CA TYR A 381 0.22 1.32 6.49
C TYR A 381 0.46 0.68 5.12
N LEU A 382 0.34 -0.64 5.02
CA LEU A 382 0.51 -1.35 3.74
C LEU A 382 -0.53 -0.87 2.71
N ALA A 383 -1.77 -0.63 3.14
CA ALA A 383 -2.82 -0.07 2.28
C ALA A 383 -2.47 1.32 1.76
N GLU A 384 -2.05 2.23 2.63
CA GLU A 384 -1.65 3.58 2.24
C GLU A 384 -0.42 3.55 1.31
N ARG A 385 0.62 2.80 1.67
CA ARG A 385 1.85 2.65 0.88
C ARG A 385 1.55 2.08 -0.51
N TRP A 386 0.76 1.00 -0.57
CA TRP A 386 0.32 0.37 -1.82
C TRP A 386 -0.40 1.38 -2.71
N TYR A 387 -1.34 2.15 -2.15
CA TYR A 387 -2.09 3.17 -2.89
C TYR A 387 -1.16 4.24 -3.46
N LYS A 388 -0.21 4.73 -2.64
CA LYS A 388 0.75 5.76 -3.05
C LYS A 388 1.65 5.28 -4.19
N ARG A 389 2.19 4.07 -4.08
CA ARG A 389 3.06 3.46 -5.11
C ARG A 389 2.30 3.17 -6.39
N ASN A 390 1.08 2.63 -6.30
CA ASN A 390 0.25 2.35 -7.48
C ASN A 390 -0.22 3.62 -8.19
N ALA A 391 -0.59 4.66 -7.44
CA ALA A 391 -0.92 5.95 -8.03
C ALA A 391 0.28 6.56 -8.76
N LEU A 392 1.48 6.47 -8.17
CA LEU A 392 2.71 6.99 -8.79
C LEU A 392 3.08 6.22 -10.07
N SER A 393 2.99 4.89 -10.07
CA SER A 393 3.33 4.06 -11.24
C SER A 393 2.36 4.23 -12.43
N HIS A 394 1.19 4.82 -12.19
CA HIS A 394 0.14 5.02 -13.19
C HIS A 394 -0.16 6.50 -13.48
N ILE A 395 0.52 7.45 -12.84
CA ILE A 395 0.21 8.89 -12.97
C ILE A 395 0.35 9.40 -14.41
N LEU A 396 1.33 8.89 -15.16
CA LEU A 396 1.58 9.25 -16.56
C LEU A 396 0.86 8.33 -17.56
N LYS A 397 0.21 7.26 -17.08
CA LYS A 397 -0.47 6.31 -17.96
C LYS A 397 -1.89 6.77 -18.27
N PRO A 398 -2.41 6.51 -19.48
CA PRO A 398 -3.78 6.86 -19.82
C PRO A 398 -4.77 6.13 -18.90
N PRO A 399 -5.95 6.71 -18.59
CA PRO A 399 -6.88 6.13 -17.63
C PRO A 399 -7.38 4.71 -17.96
N GLY A 400 -7.41 4.36 -19.24
CA GLY A 400 -7.76 3.01 -19.71
C GLY A 400 -6.72 1.93 -19.41
N ARG A 401 -5.55 2.30 -18.88
CA ARG A 401 -4.48 1.40 -18.39
C ARG A 401 -4.40 1.33 -16.87
N TRP A 402 -5.36 1.91 -16.14
CA TRP A 402 -5.33 1.85 -14.68
C TRP A 402 -5.97 0.54 -14.18
N PRO A 403 -5.30 -0.21 -13.29
CA PRO A 403 -5.75 -1.54 -12.90
C PRO A 403 -7.14 -1.54 -12.22
N TRP A 404 -7.45 -0.49 -11.44
CA TRP A 404 -8.75 -0.33 -10.76
C TRP A 404 -9.91 0.05 -11.70
N ARG A 405 -9.66 0.30 -12.99
CA ARG A 405 -10.68 0.60 -14.02
C ARG A 405 -10.89 -0.55 -15.00
N LEU A 406 -10.20 -1.68 -14.83
CA LEU A 406 -10.40 -2.85 -15.69
C LEU A 406 -11.63 -3.64 -15.25
N ASP A 407 -12.50 -3.88 -16.22
CA ASP A 407 -13.65 -4.77 -16.08
C ASP A 407 -13.33 -6.17 -16.58
N LEU A 408 -13.97 -7.16 -15.96
CA LEU A 408 -13.75 -8.58 -16.24
C LEU A 408 -14.03 -8.95 -17.71
N ALA A 409 -15.02 -8.33 -18.34
CA ALA A 409 -15.33 -8.55 -19.75
C ALA A 409 -14.12 -8.29 -20.67
N ARG A 410 -13.33 -7.26 -20.37
CA ARG A 410 -12.13 -6.90 -21.13
C ARG A 410 -10.95 -7.81 -20.84
N ILE A 411 -10.92 -8.40 -19.64
CA ILE A 411 -9.93 -9.41 -19.28
C ILE A 411 -10.20 -10.70 -20.05
N ARG A 412 -11.46 -11.16 -20.09
CA ARG A 412 -11.88 -12.39 -20.79
C ARG A 412 -11.51 -12.43 -22.27
N THR A 413 -11.57 -11.31 -22.98
CA THR A 413 -11.21 -11.25 -24.41
C THR A 413 -9.73 -11.47 -24.68
N THR A 414 -8.91 -11.50 -23.63
CA THR A 414 -7.44 -11.57 -23.71
C THR A 414 -6.84 -12.77 -22.96
N LEU A 415 -7.71 -13.61 -22.37
CA LEU A 415 -7.39 -14.87 -21.70
C LEU A 415 -7.88 -16.04 -22.56
#